data_AF-A0A847MDM7-F1
#
_entry.id   AF-A0A847MDM7-F1
#
_cell.length_a   1.000
_cell.length_b   1.000
_cell.length_c   1.000
_cell.angle_alpha   90.00
_cell.angle_beta   90.00
_cell.angle_gamma   90.00
#
_symmetry.space_group_name_H-M   'P 1'
#
loop_
_entity.id
_entity.type
_entity.pdbx_description
1 polymer ?
#
loop_
_entity_poly.entity_id
_entity_poly.type
_entity_poly.pdbx_seq_one_letter_code
_entity_poly.pdbx_strand_id
1 'polypeptide(L)'
;MEEFSVTIKALTPIWTGDADKKCSTLRETGIIGSLRWWYEALVRGLGGCACDPTEENLRCKLEHDKFYKALKSGKTISEALNEQICPTCQLFGCTGWSRKFKLEVGETTDEVTLKFIELKKIEKVEWDLLNRTLTIISDFGAIGGKLSEANYGVIQIKENNLNRKHKYISKKEELDHYLNLKEQGRSADNPNLSRFIFINTNTDENLINGMVKEIKRELSFLKGSKNKGKKYFYKKITKNNGRFFAYAENSDEYSKIVEFLSKKSIQYMEGVKILEGLK
;
A
#
# COMPACT_ATOMS: atom_id res chain seq x y z
N MET A 1 26.07 -2.15 4.58
CA MET A 1 24.62 -1.90 4.61
C MET A 1 24.24 -1.38 3.25
N GLU A 2 23.32 -2.06 2.57
CA GLU A 2 22.81 -1.55 1.30
C GLU A 2 21.86 -0.37 1.52
N GLU A 3 21.84 0.53 0.55
CA GLU A 3 21.03 1.74 0.58
C GLU A 3 20.35 1.95 -0.77
N PHE A 4 19.05 2.22 -0.69
CA PHE A 4 18.20 2.54 -1.81
C PHE A 4 17.44 3.83 -1.53
N SER A 5 17.26 4.65 -2.55
CA SER A 5 16.55 5.91 -2.49
C SER A 5 15.60 6.09 -3.67
N VAL A 6 14.48 6.72 -3.36
CA VAL A 6 13.50 7.17 -4.35
C VAL A 6 13.25 8.65 -4.12
N THR A 7 13.48 9.43 -5.16
CA THR A 7 13.21 10.87 -5.18
C THR A 7 11.84 11.08 -5.81
N ILE A 8 10.97 11.77 -5.09
CA ILE A 8 9.58 12.03 -5.49
C ILE A 8 9.32 13.53 -5.49
N LYS A 9 8.52 13.98 -6.45
CA LYS A 9 7.93 15.31 -6.46
C LYS A 9 6.54 15.24 -5.86
N ALA A 10 6.26 16.05 -4.86
CA ALA A 10 4.92 16.22 -4.30
C ALA A 10 4.06 17.04 -5.29
N LEU A 11 3.06 16.42 -5.90
CA LEU A 11 2.08 17.10 -6.76
C LEU A 11 0.96 17.75 -5.93
N THR A 12 0.73 17.21 -4.74
CA THR A 12 -0.05 17.83 -3.67
C THR A 12 0.70 17.67 -2.34
N PRO A 13 0.49 18.55 -1.33
CA PRO A 13 1.20 18.45 -0.05
C PRO A 13 1.13 17.05 0.56
N ILE A 14 2.25 16.52 1.05
CA ILE A 14 2.23 15.25 1.77
C ILE A 14 1.93 15.55 3.23
N TRP A 15 0.91 14.91 3.80
CA TRP A 15 0.52 15.14 5.18
C TRP A 15 0.96 13.96 6.06
N THR A 16 1.67 14.24 7.14
CA THR A 16 2.02 13.23 8.16
C THR A 16 1.76 13.81 9.54
N GLY A 17 0.71 13.34 10.20
CA GLY A 17 0.29 13.82 11.50
C GLY A 17 1.27 13.48 12.61
N ASP A 18 1.52 14.43 13.51
CA ASP A 18 2.13 14.21 14.81
C ASP A 18 1.08 13.74 15.85
N ALA A 19 1.52 13.61 17.11
CA ALA A 19 0.66 13.21 18.22
C ALA A 19 -0.54 14.16 18.44
N ASP A 20 -0.39 15.43 18.05
CA ASP A 20 -1.42 16.48 18.14
C ASP A 20 -2.25 16.59 16.85
N LYS A 21 -2.08 15.66 15.90
CA LYS A 21 -2.73 15.66 14.58
C LYS A 21 -2.38 16.91 13.75
N LYS A 22 -1.21 17.49 13.96
CA LYS A 22 -0.64 18.57 13.17
C LYS A 22 0.43 18.02 12.22
N CYS A 23 0.69 18.76 11.14
CA CYS A 23 1.73 18.42 10.16
C CYS A 23 2.68 19.61 10.06
N SER A 24 3.60 19.71 11.01
CA SER A 24 4.65 20.74 11.04
C SER A 24 5.87 20.35 10.22
N THR A 25 6.19 19.06 10.17
CA THR A 25 7.29 18.48 9.37
C THR A 25 6.83 17.14 8.78
N LEU A 26 7.48 16.68 7.70
CA LEU A 26 7.25 15.32 7.24
C LEU A 26 7.81 14.35 8.28
N ARG A 27 7.03 13.32 8.61
CA ARG A 27 7.40 12.29 9.58
C ARG A 27 7.53 10.95 8.86
N GLU A 28 8.68 10.33 9.05
CA GLU A 28 9.00 9.01 8.51
C GLU A 28 7.99 7.95 8.94
N THR A 29 7.45 8.04 10.16
CA THR A 29 6.44 7.11 10.67
C THR A 29 5.13 7.16 9.89
N GLY A 30 4.68 8.36 9.49
CA GLY A 30 3.48 8.54 8.66
C GLY A 30 3.67 7.99 7.24
N ILE A 31 4.87 8.19 6.67
CA ILE A 31 5.23 7.62 5.37
C ILE A 31 5.30 6.09 5.43
N ILE A 32 5.98 5.53 6.44
CA ILE A 32 6.06 4.07 6.66
C ILE A 32 4.67 3.46 6.78
N GLY A 33 3.76 4.08 7.55
CA GLY A 33 2.39 3.58 7.72
C GLY A 33 1.61 3.56 6.41
N SER A 34 1.74 4.61 5.60
CA SER A 34 1.09 4.69 4.28
C SER A 34 1.67 3.67 3.29
N LEU A 35 3.00 3.52 3.24
CA LEU A 35 3.67 2.50 2.42
C LEU A 35 3.25 1.09 2.83
N ARG A 36 3.18 0.82 4.13
CA ARG A 36 2.71 -0.47 4.66
C ARG A 36 1.30 -0.78 4.17
N TRP A 37 0.38 0.17 4.26
CA TRP A 37 -1.02 -0.05 3.85
C TRP A 37 -1.15 -0.42 2.37
N TRP A 38 -0.41 0.28 1.48
CA TRP A 38 -0.37 -0.07 0.06
C TRP A 38 0.34 -1.40 -0.20
N TYR A 39 1.41 -1.70 0.52
CA TYR A 39 2.11 -2.98 0.43
C TYR A 39 1.22 -4.15 0.85
N GLU A 40 0.44 -3.99 1.92
CA GLU A 40 -0.57 -4.97 2.33
C GLU A 40 -1.64 -5.18 1.24
N ALA A 41 -2.11 -4.11 0.59
CA ALA A 41 -3.04 -4.21 -0.53
C ALA A 41 -2.46 -5.01 -1.70
N LEU A 42 -1.20 -4.74 -2.07
CA LEU A 42 -0.49 -5.45 -3.13
C LEU A 42 -0.28 -6.93 -2.78
N VAL A 43 0.22 -7.23 -1.57
CA VAL A 43 0.43 -8.61 -1.09
C VAL A 43 -0.86 -9.42 -1.19
N ARG A 44 -1.99 -8.89 -0.71
CA ARG A 44 -3.30 -9.56 -0.80
C ARG A 44 -3.78 -9.72 -2.25
N GLY A 45 -3.51 -8.72 -3.09
CA GLY A 45 -3.83 -8.78 -4.53
C GLY A 45 -3.06 -9.86 -5.29
N LEU A 46 -1.82 -10.12 -4.88
CA LEU A 46 -0.98 -11.18 -5.44
C LEU A 46 -1.28 -12.57 -4.84
N GLY A 47 -2.28 -12.68 -3.95
CA GLY A 47 -2.67 -13.96 -3.31
C GLY A 47 -1.92 -14.28 -2.01
N GLY A 48 -1.08 -13.37 -1.52
CA GLY A 48 -0.42 -13.51 -0.23
C GLY A 48 -1.31 -13.11 0.95
N CYS A 49 -0.91 -13.51 2.15
CA CYS A 49 -1.58 -13.12 3.39
C CYS A 49 -0.97 -11.81 3.95
N ALA A 50 -1.81 -10.92 4.48
CA ALA A 50 -1.38 -9.80 5.32
C ALA A 50 -2.34 -9.63 6.51
N CYS A 51 -1.78 -9.54 7.72
CA CYS A 51 -2.57 -9.36 8.94
C CYS A 51 -3.20 -7.96 9.00
N ASP A 52 -4.24 -7.81 9.82
CA ASP A 52 -4.64 -6.49 10.31
C ASP A 52 -3.83 -6.17 11.58
N PRO A 53 -2.94 -5.15 11.57
CA PRO A 53 -2.15 -4.81 12.74
C PRO A 53 -2.97 -4.14 13.86
N THR A 54 -4.23 -3.77 13.61
CA THR A 54 -5.13 -3.10 14.55
C THR A 54 -6.08 -4.06 15.28
N GLU A 55 -6.22 -5.29 14.79
CA GLU A 55 -7.08 -6.33 15.36
C GLU A 55 -6.25 -7.36 16.13
N GLU A 56 -6.46 -7.48 17.44
CA GLU A 56 -5.63 -8.31 18.34
C GLU A 56 -5.53 -9.79 17.89
N ASN A 57 -6.63 -10.35 17.38
CA ASN A 57 -6.69 -11.75 16.96
C ASN A 57 -6.10 -11.99 15.56
N LEU A 58 -5.95 -10.92 14.76
CA LEU A 58 -5.43 -11.02 13.39
C LEU A 58 -3.98 -10.56 13.30
N ARG A 59 -3.51 -9.69 14.20
CA ARG A 59 -2.16 -9.12 14.13
C ARG A 59 -1.07 -10.20 14.29
N CYS A 60 -0.01 -10.07 13.49
CA CYS A 60 1.15 -10.95 13.63
C CYS A 60 1.92 -10.67 14.92
N LYS A 61 2.42 -11.74 15.52
CA LYS A 61 3.41 -11.72 16.61
C LYS A 61 4.45 -12.81 16.35
N LEU A 62 5.72 -12.45 16.36
CA LEU A 62 6.81 -13.41 16.27
C LEU A 62 7.14 -13.92 17.68
N GLU A 63 6.98 -15.23 17.90
CA GLU A 63 7.37 -15.87 19.15
C GLU A 63 8.84 -16.33 19.04
N HIS A 64 9.73 -15.68 19.80
CA HIS A 64 11.17 -15.93 19.70
C HIS A 64 11.54 -17.40 19.92
N ASP A 65 10.91 -18.10 20.86
CA ASP A 65 11.20 -19.51 21.12
C ASP A 65 10.88 -20.40 19.92
N LYS A 66 9.76 -20.14 19.24
CA LYS A 66 9.39 -20.87 18.01
C LYS A 66 10.36 -20.55 16.88
N PHE A 67 10.71 -19.26 16.74
CA PHE A 67 11.65 -18.79 15.72
C PHE A 67 13.03 -19.45 15.89
N TYR A 68 13.62 -19.40 17.09
CA TYR A 68 14.93 -20.00 17.34
C TYR A 68 14.91 -21.53 17.29
N LYS A 69 13.81 -22.19 17.66
CA LYS A 69 13.65 -23.64 17.43
C LYS A 69 13.64 -23.99 15.94
N ALA A 70 12.95 -23.22 15.11
CA ALA A 70 12.95 -23.39 13.66
C ALA A 70 14.37 -23.24 13.07
N LEU A 71 15.12 -22.21 13.49
CA LEU A 71 16.52 -22.04 13.07
C LEU A 71 17.41 -23.21 13.52
N LYS A 72 17.26 -23.69 14.77
CA LYS A 72 17.99 -24.87 15.27
C LYS A 72 17.66 -26.15 14.52
N SER A 73 16.47 -26.26 13.92
CA SER A 73 16.09 -27.38 13.05
C SER A 73 16.65 -27.28 11.61
N GLY A 74 17.48 -26.28 11.32
CA GLY A 74 18.12 -26.10 10.03
C GLY A 74 17.35 -25.22 9.04
N LYS A 75 16.21 -24.63 9.45
CA LYS A 75 15.46 -23.70 8.59
C LYS A 75 16.21 -22.38 8.45
N THR A 76 16.11 -21.80 7.27
CA THR A 76 16.54 -20.43 7.00
C THR A 76 15.71 -19.43 7.80
N ILE A 77 16.22 -18.20 7.93
CA ILE A 77 15.48 -17.08 8.53
C ILE A 77 14.14 -16.88 7.80
N SER A 78 14.15 -16.91 6.46
CA SER A 78 12.93 -16.71 5.67
C SER A 78 11.87 -17.78 5.96
N GLU A 79 12.27 -19.05 5.99
CA GLU A 79 11.34 -20.15 6.31
C GLU A 79 10.80 -20.03 7.74
N ALA A 80 11.65 -19.70 8.72
CA ALA A 80 11.23 -19.53 10.10
C ALA A 80 10.29 -18.33 10.31
N LEU A 81 10.43 -17.27 9.50
CA LEU A 81 9.51 -16.12 9.49
C LEU A 81 8.19 -16.46 8.79
N ASN A 82 8.23 -17.15 7.65
CA ASN A 82 7.04 -17.59 6.90
C ASN A 82 6.12 -18.48 7.75
N GLU A 83 6.65 -19.17 8.74
CA GLU A 83 5.86 -19.97 9.67
C GLU A 83 5.12 -19.18 10.75
N GLN A 84 5.29 -17.87 10.85
CA GLN A 84 4.73 -17.10 11.98
C GLN A 84 4.14 -15.74 11.59
N ILE A 85 4.76 -15.03 10.65
CA ILE A 85 4.40 -13.64 10.34
C ILE A 85 4.25 -13.42 8.83
N CYS A 86 3.31 -12.54 8.48
CA CYS A 86 3.00 -12.23 7.08
C CYS A 86 4.15 -11.51 6.34
N PRO A 87 4.25 -11.63 5.01
CA PRO A 87 5.22 -10.91 4.18
C PRO A 87 5.35 -9.41 4.50
N THR A 88 4.22 -8.74 4.78
CA THR A 88 4.25 -7.33 5.21
C THR A 88 4.98 -7.16 6.54
N CYS A 89 4.67 -7.98 7.55
CA CYS A 89 5.32 -7.91 8.86
C CYS A 89 6.80 -8.30 8.80
N GLN A 90 7.21 -9.15 7.85
CA GLN A 90 8.63 -9.47 7.65
C GLN A 90 9.43 -8.21 7.26
N LEU A 91 8.90 -7.37 6.37
CA LEU A 91 9.56 -6.14 5.91
C LEU A 91 9.34 -4.96 6.88
N PHE A 92 8.09 -4.68 7.25
CA PHE A 92 7.67 -3.50 8.04
C PHE A 92 7.67 -3.71 9.55
N GLY A 93 7.84 -4.95 10.02
CA GLY A 93 7.85 -5.30 11.44
C GLY A 93 6.48 -5.56 12.06
N CYS A 94 6.50 -6.19 13.23
CA CYS A 94 5.38 -6.45 14.12
C CYS A 94 5.88 -6.67 15.56
N THR A 95 5.00 -7.02 16.49
CA THR A 95 5.41 -7.44 17.84
C THR A 95 6.37 -8.62 17.76
N GLY A 96 7.54 -8.51 18.40
CA GLY A 96 8.59 -9.54 18.36
C GLY A 96 9.50 -9.51 17.12
N TRP A 97 9.23 -8.65 16.13
CA TRP A 97 10.07 -8.51 14.93
C TRP A 97 10.19 -7.06 14.47
N SER A 98 11.38 -6.47 14.61
CA SER A 98 11.60 -5.12 14.09
C SER A 98 11.73 -5.13 12.57
N ARG A 99 11.27 -4.05 11.93
CA ARG A 99 11.42 -3.81 10.48
C ARG A 99 12.83 -4.06 9.97
N LYS A 100 12.95 -4.42 8.68
CA LYS A 100 14.24 -4.72 8.04
C LYS A 100 14.97 -3.48 7.53
N PHE A 101 14.34 -2.32 7.49
CA PHE A 101 14.95 -1.07 7.01
C PHE A 101 14.78 0.09 8.00
N LYS A 102 15.71 1.05 7.96
CA LYS A 102 15.53 2.43 8.44
C LYS A 102 15.05 3.27 7.27
N LEU A 103 14.03 4.11 7.47
CA LEU A 103 13.63 5.12 6.51
C LEU A 103 14.21 6.45 6.98
N GLU A 104 14.96 7.11 6.11
CA GLU A 104 15.34 8.51 6.22
C GLU A 104 14.58 9.30 5.18
N VAL A 105 14.10 10.47 5.58
CA VAL A 105 13.36 11.39 4.71
C VAL A 105 14.20 12.65 4.58
N GLY A 106 14.61 12.95 3.35
CA GLY A 106 15.22 14.23 3.00
C GLY A 106 14.20 15.12 2.29
N GLU A 107 14.17 16.41 2.61
CA GLU A 107 13.26 17.37 1.99
C GLU A 107 14.06 18.51 1.36
N THR A 108 13.71 18.85 0.13
CA THR A 108 14.11 20.08 -0.56
C THR A 108 12.86 20.88 -0.91
N THR A 109 13.02 22.05 -1.52
CA THR A 109 11.88 22.91 -1.89
C THR A 109 10.86 22.20 -2.80
N ASP A 110 11.33 21.34 -3.71
CA ASP A 110 10.47 20.73 -4.75
C ASP A 110 10.37 19.20 -4.65
N GLU A 111 11.28 18.55 -3.92
CA GLU A 111 11.42 17.10 -3.92
C GLU A 111 11.64 16.52 -2.52
N VAL A 112 11.09 15.32 -2.33
CA VAL A 112 11.27 14.50 -1.13
C VAL A 112 12.08 13.28 -1.53
N THR A 113 13.12 12.96 -0.77
CA THR A 113 13.92 11.75 -0.93
C THR A 113 13.57 10.75 0.16
N LEU A 114 13.11 9.57 -0.23
CA LEU A 114 12.86 8.43 0.65
C LEU A 114 14.04 7.48 0.58
N LYS A 115 14.85 7.42 1.64
CA LYS A 115 16.07 6.61 1.72
C LYS A 115 15.86 5.41 2.64
N PHE A 116 15.84 4.22 2.06
CA PHE A 116 15.73 2.93 2.72
C PHE A 116 17.13 2.37 2.98
N ILE A 117 17.54 2.35 4.26
CA ILE A 117 18.80 1.78 4.71
C ILE A 117 18.52 0.40 5.29
N GLU A 118 19.17 -0.63 4.76
CA GLU A 118 19.01 -2.00 5.21
C GLU A 118 19.58 -2.21 6.64
N LEU A 119 18.73 -2.66 7.56
CA LEU A 119 19.08 -3.02 8.95
C LEU A 119 19.16 -4.52 9.17
N LYS A 120 18.45 -5.31 8.36
CA LYS A 120 18.49 -6.76 8.28
C LYS A 120 18.37 -7.14 6.82
N LYS A 121 18.84 -8.34 6.44
CA LYS A 121 18.73 -8.85 5.07
C LYS A 121 17.31 -8.67 4.51
N ILE A 122 17.18 -7.88 3.45
CA ILE A 122 15.97 -7.72 2.65
C ILE A 122 16.12 -8.60 1.41
N GLU A 123 15.23 -9.56 1.23
CA GLU A 123 15.25 -10.45 0.09
C GLU A 123 14.87 -9.70 -1.19
N LYS A 124 15.36 -10.17 -2.34
CA LYS A 124 15.12 -9.48 -3.61
C LYS A 124 13.64 -9.30 -3.94
N VAL A 125 12.81 -10.28 -3.54
CA VAL A 125 11.34 -10.23 -3.67
C VAL A 125 10.70 -9.13 -2.81
N GLU A 126 11.26 -8.86 -1.62
CA GLU A 126 10.79 -7.77 -0.77
C GLU A 126 11.12 -6.41 -1.38
N TRP A 127 12.30 -6.26 -1.98
CA TRP A 127 12.66 -5.05 -2.72
C TRP A 127 11.76 -4.84 -3.94
N ASP A 128 11.49 -5.89 -4.71
CA ASP A 128 10.60 -5.83 -5.87
C ASP A 128 9.16 -5.43 -5.45
N LEU A 129 8.60 -6.07 -4.41
CA LEU A 129 7.27 -5.71 -3.89
C LEU A 129 7.20 -4.27 -3.37
N LEU A 130 8.25 -3.77 -2.69
CA LEU A 130 8.31 -2.39 -2.22
C LEU A 130 8.35 -1.41 -3.41
N ASN A 131 9.12 -1.74 -4.44
CA ASN A 131 9.23 -0.94 -5.64
C ASN A 131 7.92 -0.89 -6.45
N ARG A 132 7.23 -2.03 -6.59
CA ARG A 132 5.88 -2.10 -7.19
C ARG A 132 4.87 -1.28 -6.38
N THR A 133 4.96 -1.34 -5.05
CA THR A 133 4.11 -0.53 -4.16
C THR A 133 4.31 0.96 -4.42
N LEU A 134 5.55 1.44 -4.49
CA LEU A 134 5.87 2.84 -4.80
C LEU A 134 5.36 3.27 -6.18
N THR A 135 5.47 2.38 -7.16
CA THR A 135 4.97 2.62 -8.53
C THR A 135 3.45 2.75 -8.53
N ILE A 136 2.72 1.84 -7.86
CA ILE A 136 1.25 1.91 -7.71
C ILE A 136 0.82 3.22 -7.04
N ILE A 137 1.51 3.62 -5.98
CA ILE A 137 1.26 4.90 -5.31
C ILE A 137 1.51 6.06 -6.28
N SER A 138 2.62 6.03 -7.00
CA SER A 138 3.02 7.08 -7.94
C SER A 138 2.14 7.18 -9.17
N ASP A 139 1.45 6.12 -9.59
CA ASP A 139 0.66 6.14 -10.82
C ASP A 139 -0.83 6.33 -10.51
N PHE A 140 -1.31 5.66 -9.46
CA PHE A 140 -2.75 5.52 -9.20
C PHE A 140 -3.17 5.97 -7.79
N GLY A 141 -2.24 5.96 -6.84
CA GLY A 141 -2.49 6.20 -5.43
C GLY A 141 -2.02 7.55 -4.91
N ALA A 142 -1.81 7.58 -3.60
CA ALA A 142 -1.28 8.72 -2.85
C ALA A 142 -0.61 8.22 -1.55
N ILE A 143 0.26 9.04 -0.97
CA ILE A 143 1.08 8.72 0.21
C ILE A 143 0.82 9.66 1.39
N GLY A 144 1.02 9.16 2.60
CA GLY A 144 0.86 9.90 3.85
C GLY A 144 -0.49 9.66 4.51
N GLY A 145 -0.81 10.47 5.51
CA GLY A 145 -2.12 10.48 6.14
C GLY A 145 -3.14 11.30 5.35
N LYS A 146 -4.38 11.33 5.83
CA LYS A 146 -5.49 12.01 5.16
C LYS A 146 -5.72 11.58 3.70
N LEU A 147 -5.45 10.31 3.37
CA LEU A 147 -5.73 9.78 2.03
C LEU A 147 -7.21 9.98 1.62
N SER A 148 -8.16 10.00 2.55
CA SER A 148 -9.55 10.33 2.18
C SER A 148 -9.79 11.81 1.79
N GLU A 149 -8.78 12.67 1.93
CA GLU A 149 -8.79 14.09 1.58
C GLU A 149 -8.07 14.34 0.26
N ALA A 150 -8.73 15.11 -0.59
CA ALA A 150 -8.38 15.38 -1.98
C ALA A 150 -7.02 16.02 -2.27
N ASN A 151 -6.53 16.78 -1.29
CA ASN A 151 -5.49 17.77 -1.52
C ASN A 151 -4.14 17.29 -1.00
N TYR A 152 -3.98 15.99 -0.73
CA TYR A 152 -2.77 15.48 -0.10
C TYR A 152 -2.23 14.23 -0.75
N GLY A 153 -0.91 14.08 -0.72
CA GLY A 153 -0.22 12.82 -0.94
C GLY A 153 -0.07 12.37 -2.39
N VAL A 154 -0.53 13.14 -3.38
CA VAL A 154 -0.30 12.81 -4.78
C VAL A 154 1.16 13.12 -5.10
N ILE A 155 1.86 12.12 -5.64
CA ILE A 155 3.29 12.19 -5.90
C ILE A 155 3.60 11.73 -7.32
N GLN A 156 4.77 12.13 -7.80
CA GLN A 156 5.40 11.63 -9.01
C GLN A 156 6.82 11.18 -8.68
N ILE A 157 7.18 9.94 -9.01
CA ILE A 157 8.57 9.48 -8.92
C ILE A 157 9.42 10.21 -9.98
N LYS A 158 10.53 10.80 -9.53
CA LYS A 158 11.53 11.48 -10.39
C LYS A 158 12.73 10.60 -10.63
N GLU A 159 13.25 10.02 -9.55
CA GLU A 159 14.34 9.07 -9.62
C GLU A 159 14.06 7.89 -8.70
N ASN A 160 14.41 6.70 -9.16
CA ASN A 160 14.23 5.49 -8.37
C ASN A 160 15.44 4.59 -8.60
N ASN A 161 16.35 4.55 -7.61
CA ASN A 161 17.54 3.72 -7.71
C ASN A 161 17.33 2.30 -7.18
N LEU A 162 16.17 1.97 -6.57
CA LEU A 162 15.74 0.58 -6.36
C LEU A 162 15.77 -0.13 -7.71
N ASN A 163 15.17 0.48 -8.73
CA ASN A 163 15.15 -0.02 -10.12
C ASN A 163 16.53 -0.11 -10.79
N ARG A 164 17.48 0.74 -10.41
CA ARG A 164 18.79 0.82 -11.09
C ARG A 164 19.82 -0.17 -10.52
N LYS A 165 19.84 -0.37 -9.19
CA LYS A 165 20.76 -1.31 -8.52
C LYS A 165 20.20 -2.72 -8.43
N HIS A 166 18.87 -2.86 -8.41
CA HIS A 166 18.16 -4.12 -8.53
C HIS A 166 17.23 -4.06 -9.75
N LYS A 167 17.76 -4.28 -10.96
CA LYS A 167 16.95 -4.62 -12.16
C LYS A 167 16.31 -6.01 -12.04
N TYR A 168 15.92 -6.38 -10.84
CA TYR A 168 15.39 -7.67 -10.52
C TYR A 168 13.89 -7.54 -10.39
N ILE A 169 13.21 -8.19 -11.31
CA ILE A 169 11.77 -8.38 -11.28
C ILE A 169 11.60 -9.82 -10.84
N SER A 170 10.91 -10.04 -9.72
CA SER A 170 10.66 -11.40 -9.25
C SER A 170 9.84 -12.16 -10.27
N LYS A 171 10.25 -13.39 -10.56
CA LYS A 171 9.46 -14.33 -11.33
C LYS A 171 8.23 -14.72 -10.53
N LYS A 172 7.19 -15.15 -11.24
CA LYS A 172 5.95 -15.62 -10.62
C LYS A 172 6.20 -16.71 -9.57
N GLU A 173 7.06 -17.68 -9.84
CA GLU A 173 7.35 -18.78 -8.90
C GLU A 173 8.03 -18.29 -7.62
N GLU A 174 8.87 -17.24 -7.71
CA GLU A 174 9.55 -16.63 -6.56
C GLU A 174 8.56 -15.83 -5.71
N LEU A 175 7.66 -15.09 -6.35
CA LEU A 175 6.54 -14.41 -5.68
C LEU A 175 5.63 -15.42 -5.00
N ASP A 176 5.18 -16.45 -5.72
CA ASP A 176 4.31 -17.48 -5.20
C ASP A 176 4.97 -18.18 -4.00
N HIS A 177 6.25 -18.54 -4.10
CA HIS A 177 6.98 -19.14 -2.98
C HIS A 177 7.07 -18.20 -1.76
N TYR A 178 7.35 -16.92 -1.97
CA TYR A 178 7.47 -15.94 -0.89
C TYR A 178 6.11 -15.61 -0.23
N LEU A 179 5.05 -15.55 -1.02
CA LEU A 179 3.70 -15.19 -0.59
C LEU A 179 2.91 -16.39 -0.03
N ASN A 180 3.28 -17.62 -0.40
CA ASN A 180 2.65 -18.85 0.07
C ASN A 180 3.00 -19.14 1.53
N LEU A 181 2.25 -18.50 2.42
CA LEU A 181 2.27 -18.84 3.83
C LEU A 181 1.31 -20.00 4.11
N LYS A 182 1.73 -20.93 4.97
CA LYS A 182 0.80 -21.87 5.58
C LYS A 182 -0.26 -21.07 6.32
N GLU A 183 -1.50 -21.10 5.85
CA GLU A 183 -2.64 -20.35 6.38
C GLU A 183 -2.73 -20.52 7.91
N GLN A 184 -2.26 -19.53 8.68
CA GLN A 184 -2.44 -19.52 10.14
C GLN A 184 -3.71 -18.79 10.56
N GLY A 185 -4.70 -18.63 9.68
CA GLY A 185 -5.96 -17.97 10.00
C GLY A 185 -5.84 -16.50 10.42
N ARG A 186 -4.69 -15.85 10.16
CA ARG A 186 -4.36 -14.46 10.55
C ARG A 186 -4.40 -13.48 9.38
N SER A 187 -5.15 -13.81 8.32
CA SER A 187 -5.28 -12.92 7.16
C SER A 187 -6.48 -12.01 7.36
N ALA A 188 -6.25 -10.70 7.26
CA ALA A 188 -7.35 -9.80 6.97
C ALA A 188 -7.60 -9.81 5.47
N ASP A 189 -8.84 -9.64 5.05
CA ASP A 189 -9.16 -9.62 3.61
C ASP A 189 -8.90 -8.23 2.99
N ASN A 190 -8.88 -7.14 3.78
CA ASN A 190 -8.86 -5.78 3.27
C ASN A 190 -7.74 -4.91 3.86
N PRO A 191 -7.21 -3.91 3.11
CA PRO A 191 -7.44 -3.66 1.68
C PRO A 191 -6.83 -4.75 0.79
N ASN A 192 -7.42 -5.02 -0.38
CA ASN A 192 -6.88 -5.96 -1.37
C ASN A 192 -6.88 -5.31 -2.76
N LEU A 193 -5.71 -5.20 -3.39
CA LEU A 193 -5.55 -4.49 -4.66
C LEU A 193 -6.45 -5.04 -5.78
N SER A 194 -6.75 -6.35 -5.77
CA SER A 194 -7.69 -6.95 -6.75
C SER A 194 -9.11 -6.35 -6.70
N ARG A 195 -9.47 -5.70 -5.58
CA ARG A 195 -10.77 -5.06 -5.39
C ARG A 195 -10.70 -3.54 -5.46
N PHE A 196 -9.63 -2.98 -6.00
CA PHE A 196 -9.50 -1.55 -6.24
C PHE A 196 -10.03 -1.16 -7.62
N ILE A 197 -10.60 0.04 -7.69
CA ILE A 197 -10.94 0.73 -8.92
C ILE A 197 -10.28 2.11 -8.88
N PHE A 198 -9.59 2.46 -9.96
CA PHE A 198 -8.93 3.74 -10.16
C PHE A 198 -9.63 4.47 -11.31
N ILE A 199 -10.25 5.61 -11.05
CA ILE A 199 -10.96 6.39 -12.06
C ILE A 199 -9.96 7.34 -12.71
N ASN A 200 -9.94 7.35 -14.04
CA ASN A 200 -9.14 8.31 -14.79
C ASN A 200 -9.86 9.67 -14.78
N THR A 201 -9.19 10.66 -14.21
CA THR A 201 -9.74 11.99 -13.87
C THR A 201 -9.24 13.07 -14.82
N ASN A 202 -8.85 12.71 -16.04
CA ASN A 202 -8.44 13.64 -17.11
C ASN A 202 -9.61 14.46 -17.71
N THR A 203 -10.65 14.73 -16.93
CA THR A 203 -11.94 15.29 -17.39
C THR A 203 -12.31 16.54 -16.60
N ASP A 204 -13.34 17.26 -17.04
CA ASP A 204 -13.88 18.47 -16.39
C ASP A 204 -14.13 18.29 -14.87
N GLU A 205 -13.63 19.24 -14.07
CA GLU A 205 -13.70 19.24 -12.61
C GLU A 205 -15.12 19.17 -12.06
N ASN A 206 -16.08 19.85 -12.68
CA ASN A 206 -17.48 19.84 -12.26
C ASN A 206 -18.13 18.48 -12.52
N LEU A 207 -17.81 17.88 -13.67
CA LEU A 207 -18.28 16.53 -14.00
C LEU A 207 -17.77 15.52 -12.98
N ILE A 208 -16.48 15.59 -12.63
CA ILE A 208 -15.88 14.69 -11.65
C ILE A 208 -16.48 14.91 -10.25
N ASN A 209 -16.64 16.17 -9.82
CA ASN A 209 -17.24 16.48 -8.54
C ASN A 209 -18.72 16.03 -8.45
N GLY A 210 -19.46 16.12 -9.55
CA GLY A 210 -20.80 15.54 -9.68
C GLY A 210 -20.78 14.02 -9.55
N MET A 211 -19.96 13.36 -10.35
CA MET A 211 -19.76 11.91 -10.34
C MET A 211 -19.40 11.38 -8.95
N VAL A 212 -18.46 12.01 -8.25
CA VAL A 212 -18.05 11.60 -6.89
C VAL A 212 -19.21 11.74 -5.89
N LYS A 213 -20.09 12.73 -6.04
CA LYS A 213 -21.29 12.86 -5.22
C LYS A 213 -22.29 11.73 -5.51
N GLU A 214 -22.47 11.37 -6.78
CA GLU A 214 -23.35 10.26 -7.18
C GLU A 214 -22.84 8.91 -6.67
N ILE A 215 -21.55 8.61 -6.88
CA ILE A 215 -20.87 7.43 -6.32
C ILE A 215 -21.16 7.30 -4.83
N LYS A 216 -21.02 8.39 -4.08
CA LYS A 216 -21.26 8.38 -2.62
C LYS A 216 -22.71 8.20 -2.24
N ARG A 217 -23.64 8.67 -3.07
CA ARG A 217 -25.07 8.54 -2.81
C ARG A 217 -25.52 7.10 -3.04
N GLU A 218 -25.10 6.50 -4.15
CA GLU A 218 -25.54 5.17 -4.59
C GLU A 218 -24.71 4.04 -3.99
N LEU A 219 -23.42 4.28 -3.73
CA LEU A 219 -22.48 3.33 -3.12
C LEU A 219 -22.13 3.80 -1.70
N SER A 220 -23.16 3.87 -0.84
CA SER A 220 -23.03 4.41 0.52
C SER A 220 -22.02 3.65 1.39
N PHE A 221 -21.78 2.36 1.13
CA PHE A 221 -20.78 1.53 1.80
C PHE A 221 -19.35 2.08 1.67
N LEU A 222 -19.07 2.89 0.64
CA LEU A 222 -17.76 3.54 0.47
C LEU A 222 -17.51 4.62 1.55
N LYS A 223 -18.56 5.21 2.15
CA LYS A 223 -18.46 6.29 3.16
C LYS A 223 -17.77 5.89 4.47
N GLY A 224 -17.57 4.59 4.69
CA GLY A 224 -17.17 4.08 6.00
C GLY A 224 -18.30 4.22 7.02
N SER A 225 -18.03 3.83 8.25
CA SER A 225 -18.98 3.92 9.37
C SER A 225 -18.24 4.31 10.65
N LYS A 226 -18.94 4.41 11.78
CA LYS A 226 -18.28 4.63 13.08
C LYS A 226 -17.27 3.48 13.28
N ASN A 227 -15.98 3.84 13.41
CA ASN A 227 -14.83 2.93 13.52
C ASN A 227 -14.40 2.20 12.23
N LYS A 228 -15.05 2.43 11.08
CA LYS A 228 -14.56 1.97 9.77
C LYS A 228 -14.17 3.15 8.89
N GLY A 229 -12.92 3.13 8.41
CA GLY A 229 -12.41 4.14 7.49
C GLY A 229 -13.23 4.22 6.19
N LYS A 230 -13.13 5.36 5.50
CA LYS A 230 -13.67 5.51 4.14
C LYS A 230 -12.89 4.58 3.20
N LYS A 231 -13.60 3.93 2.28
CA LYS A 231 -13.01 3.02 1.29
C LYS A 231 -12.79 3.69 -0.07
N TYR A 232 -12.63 5.01 -0.07
CA TYR A 232 -12.32 5.81 -1.25
C TYR A 232 -11.40 6.96 -0.91
N PHE A 233 -10.72 7.44 -1.95
CA PHE A 233 -9.94 8.66 -2.01
C PHE A 233 -10.82 9.76 -2.65
N TYR A 234 -10.81 10.99 -2.09
CA TYR A 234 -11.54 12.23 -2.46
C TYR A 234 -12.90 12.62 -1.84
N LYS A 235 -13.01 13.91 -1.45
CA LYS A 235 -14.27 14.66 -1.28
C LYS A 235 -14.60 15.67 -2.41
N LYS A 236 -13.58 16.26 -3.07
CA LYS A 236 -13.68 17.21 -4.21
C LYS A 236 -12.37 17.18 -5.03
N ILE A 237 -12.40 17.05 -6.35
CA ILE A 237 -11.20 17.07 -7.20
C ILE A 237 -10.82 18.51 -7.54
N THR A 238 -9.52 18.82 -7.55
CA THR A 238 -8.97 20.10 -8.03
C THR A 238 -8.27 19.92 -9.38
N LYS A 239 -8.25 20.98 -10.18
CA LYS A 239 -7.84 21.02 -11.60
C LYS A 239 -6.51 20.34 -12.00
N ASN A 240 -5.57 20.14 -11.08
CA ASN A 240 -4.26 19.59 -11.40
C ASN A 240 -3.95 18.39 -10.49
N ASN A 241 -3.98 17.18 -11.06
CA ASN A 241 -3.50 15.92 -10.45
C ASN A 241 -4.47 15.20 -9.48
N GLY A 242 -5.78 15.37 -9.66
CA GLY A 242 -6.75 14.57 -8.92
C GLY A 242 -6.61 13.07 -9.22
N ARG A 243 -6.61 12.18 -8.24
CA ARG A 243 -6.64 10.71 -8.42
C ARG A 243 -7.80 10.03 -7.68
N PHE A 244 -8.91 9.74 -8.33
CA PHE A 244 -9.97 9.02 -7.62
C PHE A 244 -9.69 7.52 -7.61
N PHE A 245 -9.64 6.91 -6.44
CA PHE A 245 -9.70 5.46 -6.31
C PHE A 245 -10.62 5.03 -5.17
N ALA A 246 -11.21 3.86 -5.31
CA ALA A 246 -12.03 3.22 -4.30
C ALA A 246 -11.68 1.74 -4.21
N TYR A 247 -11.97 1.11 -3.08
CA TYR A 247 -11.82 -0.32 -2.93
C TYR A 247 -13.04 -0.94 -2.26
N ALA A 248 -13.36 -2.16 -2.66
CA ALA A 248 -14.45 -2.93 -2.10
C ALA A 248 -13.98 -3.85 -0.98
N GLU A 249 -14.83 -4.03 0.03
CA GLU A 249 -14.58 -4.96 1.15
C GLU A 249 -14.82 -6.43 0.75
N ASN A 250 -15.65 -6.67 -0.26
CA ASN A 250 -15.99 -8.00 -0.78
C ASN A 250 -16.38 -7.94 -2.27
N SER A 251 -16.65 -9.11 -2.86
CA SER A 251 -17.04 -9.25 -4.28
C SER A 251 -18.33 -8.53 -4.63
N ASP A 252 -19.31 -8.50 -3.72
CA ASP A 252 -20.61 -7.89 -3.99
C ASP A 252 -20.51 -6.36 -4.08
N GLU A 253 -19.75 -5.76 -3.15
CA GLU A 253 -19.40 -4.34 -3.22
C GLU A 253 -18.61 -4.01 -4.50
N TYR A 254 -17.67 -4.88 -4.89
CA TYR A 254 -16.86 -4.68 -6.10
C TYR A 254 -17.74 -4.65 -7.35
N SER A 255 -18.61 -5.66 -7.51
CA SER A 255 -19.56 -5.75 -8.63
C SER A 255 -20.47 -4.52 -8.70
N LYS A 256 -20.96 -4.01 -7.57
CA LYS A 256 -21.77 -2.78 -7.52
C LYS A 256 -20.99 -1.54 -7.97
N ILE A 257 -19.71 -1.42 -7.63
CA ILE A 257 -18.86 -0.32 -8.12
C ILE A 257 -18.72 -0.41 -9.65
N VAL A 258 -18.37 -1.59 -10.16
CA VAL A 258 -18.17 -1.83 -11.59
C VAL A 258 -19.46 -1.59 -12.40
N GLU A 259 -20.60 -2.08 -11.93
CA GLU A 259 -21.91 -1.87 -12.55
C GLU A 259 -22.25 -0.37 -12.62
N PHE A 260 -22.08 0.35 -11.51
CA PHE A 260 -22.33 1.78 -11.45
C PHE A 260 -21.48 2.56 -12.46
N LEU A 261 -20.17 2.30 -12.50
CA LEU A 261 -19.25 3.01 -13.38
C LEU A 261 -19.52 2.70 -14.86
N SER A 262 -19.83 1.44 -15.16
CA SER A 262 -20.15 0.99 -16.52
C SER A 262 -21.45 1.62 -17.03
N LYS A 263 -22.51 1.65 -16.20
CA LYS A 263 -23.79 2.31 -16.53
C LYS A 263 -23.62 3.80 -16.84
N LYS A 264 -22.65 4.45 -16.22
CA LYS A 264 -22.36 5.88 -16.36
C LYS A 264 -21.30 6.17 -17.43
N SER A 265 -20.79 5.15 -18.13
CA SER A 265 -19.73 5.28 -19.14
C SER A 265 -18.47 5.98 -18.61
N ILE A 266 -18.15 5.78 -17.33
CA ILE A 266 -16.97 6.36 -16.69
C ILE A 266 -15.76 5.47 -17.02
N GLN A 267 -14.64 6.07 -17.43
CA GLN A 267 -13.40 5.33 -17.65
C GLN A 267 -12.69 5.03 -16.33
N TYR A 268 -12.31 3.77 -16.14
CA TYR A 268 -11.61 3.31 -14.94
C TYR A 268 -10.60 2.20 -15.27
N MET A 269 -9.65 2.02 -14.35
CA MET A 269 -8.70 0.92 -14.31
C MET A 269 -8.99 0.04 -13.10
N GLU A 270 -9.08 -1.26 -13.35
CA GLU A 270 -9.29 -2.26 -12.30
C GLU A 270 -7.94 -2.69 -11.71
N GLY A 271 -7.88 -2.85 -10.40
CA GLY A 271 -6.67 -3.30 -9.73
C GLY A 271 -6.23 -4.71 -10.16
N VAL A 272 -7.15 -5.57 -10.60
CA VAL A 272 -6.82 -6.87 -11.22
C VAL A 272 -5.96 -6.69 -12.48
N LYS A 273 -6.25 -5.71 -13.33
CA LYS A 273 -5.46 -5.44 -14.54
C LYS A 273 -4.07 -4.92 -14.22
N ILE A 274 -3.93 -4.16 -13.14
CA ILE A 274 -2.62 -3.75 -12.62
C ILE A 274 -1.84 -4.98 -12.16
N LEU A 275 -2.48 -5.90 -11.42
CA LEU A 275 -1.86 -7.15 -10.95
C LEU A 275 -1.46 -8.08 -12.11
N GLU A 276 -2.24 -8.13 -13.19
CA GLU A 276 -1.91 -8.91 -14.40
C GLU A 276 -0.64 -8.40 -15.09
N GLY A 277 -0.47 -7.07 -15.20
CA GLY A 277 0.76 -6.48 -15.72
C GLY A 277 1.98 -6.64 -14.80
N LEU A 278 1.77 -7.13 -13.57
CA LEU A 278 2.81 -7.40 -12.57
C LEU A 278 3.16 -8.90 -12.51
N LYS A 279 2.40 -9.79 -13.11
CA LYS A 279 2.69 -11.24 -13.17
C LYS A 279 3.57 -11.57 -14.37
#